data_AF-A0A7L3WAF5-F1
#
_entry.id   AF-A0A7L3WAF5-F1
#
_cell.length_a   1.000
_cell.length_b   1.000
_cell.length_c   1.000
_cell.angle_alpha   90.00
_cell.angle_beta   90.00
_cell.angle_gamma   90.00
#
_symmetry.space_group_name_H-M   'P 1'
#
loop_
_entity.id
_entity.type
_entity.pdbx_description
1 polymer ?
#
loop_
_entity_poly.entity_id
_entity_poly.type
_entity_poly.pdbx_seq_one_letter_code
_entity_poly.pdbx_strand_id
1 'polypeptide(L)'
;QLEPNVARVGRVAWRLCQALRLARPEVCRQAVQLFQRDVVSAWARSVLRPAEACGLLLGPSCGHWDIYAPWNVTFPPGPQPPVRPPQPPPPGAPTKRILFLTDLHWDHRYTPGSEVACPDPLCCRSGAATPQRGGGGGGGGG
;
A
#
# COMPACT_ATOMS: atom_id res chain seq x y z
N GLN A 1 -8.83 -27.77 -2.91
CA GLN A 1 -9.49 -27.63 -1.59
C GLN A 1 -9.05 -26.38 -0.79
N LEU A 2 -8.05 -25.60 -1.21
CA LEU A 2 -7.60 -24.38 -0.48
C LEU A 2 -8.58 -23.20 -0.60
N GLU A 3 -9.22 -23.05 -1.77
CA GLU A 3 -10.19 -22.00 -2.09
C GLU A 3 -11.36 -21.81 -1.08
N PRO A 4 -12.06 -22.86 -0.60
CA PRO A 4 -13.15 -22.68 0.36
C PRO A 4 -12.69 -22.12 1.73
N ASN A 5 -11.46 -22.44 2.16
CA ASN A 5 -10.93 -21.95 3.44
C ASN A 5 -10.46 -20.50 3.34
N VAL A 6 -9.80 -20.13 2.22
CA VAL A 6 -9.43 -18.73 1.94
C VAL A 6 -10.68 -17.86 1.92
N ALA A 7 -11.74 -18.30 1.23
CA ALA A 7 -13.00 -17.58 1.19
C ALA A 7 -13.65 -17.43 2.58
N ARG A 8 -13.45 -18.39 3.50
CA ARG A 8 -13.93 -18.30 4.89
C ARG A 8 -13.19 -17.20 5.65
N VAL A 9 -11.87 -17.12 5.54
CA VAL A 9 -11.06 -16.04 6.13
C VAL A 9 -11.48 -14.68 5.56
N GLY A 10 -11.63 -14.59 4.23
CA GLY A 10 -12.13 -13.38 3.58
C GLY A 10 -13.51 -12.95 4.11
N ARG A 11 -14.44 -13.90 4.31
CA ARG A 11 -15.76 -13.59 4.90
C ARG A 11 -15.67 -12.98 6.30
N VAL A 12 -14.79 -13.48 7.15
CA VAL A 12 -14.57 -12.90 8.48
C VAL A 12 -13.98 -11.50 8.35
N ALA A 13 -12.96 -11.34 7.50
CA ALA A 13 -12.25 -10.07 7.33
C ALA A 13 -13.15 -8.93 6.83
N TRP A 14 -13.98 -9.12 5.79
CA TRP A 14 -14.83 -8.02 5.32
C TRP A 14 -16.00 -7.72 6.27
N ARG A 15 -16.50 -8.71 7.02
CA ARG A 15 -17.48 -8.48 8.10
C ARG A 15 -16.89 -7.63 9.22
N LEU A 16 -15.64 -7.91 9.60
CA LEU A 16 -14.93 -7.11 10.58
C LEU A 16 -14.68 -5.68 10.07
N CYS A 17 -14.28 -5.53 8.81
CA CYS A 17 -14.14 -4.21 8.16
C CYS A 17 -15.42 -3.37 8.26
N GLN A 18 -16.59 -3.98 8.04
CA GLN A 18 -17.89 -3.31 8.19
C GLN A 18 -18.25 -3.00 9.64
N ALA A 19 -18.06 -3.95 10.55
CA ALA A 19 -18.37 -3.78 11.97
C ALA A 19 -17.55 -2.64 12.59
N LEU A 20 -16.29 -2.51 12.17
CA LEU A 20 -15.37 -1.44 12.57
C LEU A 20 -15.56 -0.15 11.75
N ARG A 21 -16.48 -0.13 10.76
CA ARG A 21 -16.78 1.01 9.88
C ARG A 21 -15.54 1.58 9.18
N LEU A 22 -14.62 0.72 8.72
CA LEU A 22 -13.37 1.14 8.08
C LEU A 22 -13.58 1.70 6.66
N ALA A 23 -14.60 1.21 5.95
CA ALA A 23 -15.00 1.69 4.63
C ALA A 23 -16.47 1.30 4.37
N ARG A 24 -17.02 1.78 3.25
CA ARG A 24 -18.35 1.35 2.80
C ARG A 24 -18.40 -0.19 2.61
N PRO A 25 -19.57 -0.81 2.82
CA PRO A 25 -19.78 -2.25 2.66
C PRO A 25 -19.21 -2.84 1.37
N GLU A 26 -19.37 -2.13 0.25
CA GLU A 26 -18.93 -2.55 -1.07
C GLU A 26 -17.40 -2.55 -1.17
N VAL A 27 -16.76 -1.50 -0.65
CA VAL A 27 -15.30 -1.36 -0.64
C VAL A 27 -14.66 -2.42 0.25
N CYS A 28 -15.18 -2.62 1.47
CA CYS A 28 -14.73 -3.69 2.36
C CYS A 28 -14.77 -5.06 1.67
N ARG A 29 -15.89 -5.38 1.01
CA ARG A 29 -16.05 -6.67 0.31
C ARG A 29 -15.09 -6.80 -0.86
N GLN A 30 -15.01 -5.79 -1.74
CA GLN A 30 -14.19 -5.83 -2.95
C GLN A 30 -12.70 -5.87 -2.63
N ALA A 31 -12.23 -5.04 -1.69
CA ALA A 31 -10.84 -5.03 -1.26
C ALA A 31 -10.44 -6.40 -0.69
N VAL A 32 -11.22 -6.96 0.23
CA VAL A 32 -10.91 -8.29 0.79
C VAL A 32 -11.00 -9.38 -0.27
N GLN A 33 -11.97 -9.34 -1.18
CA GLN A 33 -12.05 -10.30 -2.28
C GLN A 33 -10.81 -10.29 -3.17
N LEU A 34 -10.26 -9.10 -3.42
CA LEU A 34 -9.04 -8.91 -4.20
C LEU A 34 -7.81 -9.48 -3.49
N PHE A 35 -7.61 -9.16 -2.20
CA PHE A 35 -6.37 -9.46 -1.49
C PHE A 35 -6.35 -10.78 -0.70
N GLN A 36 -7.51 -11.41 -0.43
CA GLN A 36 -7.60 -12.56 0.48
C GLN A 36 -6.65 -13.71 0.14
N ARG A 37 -6.42 -13.99 -1.15
CA ARG A 37 -5.55 -15.09 -1.57
C ARG A 37 -4.09 -14.79 -1.25
N ASP A 38 -3.62 -13.60 -1.61
CA ASP A 38 -2.23 -13.20 -1.41
C ASP A 38 -1.90 -13.04 0.07
N VAL A 39 -2.80 -12.43 0.84
CA VAL A 39 -2.61 -12.26 2.29
C VAL A 39 -2.58 -13.61 3.01
N VAL A 40 -3.55 -14.50 2.73
CA VAL A 40 -3.55 -15.83 3.34
C VAL A 40 -2.30 -16.62 2.92
N SER A 41 -1.88 -16.52 1.65
CA SER A 41 -0.66 -17.20 1.20
C SER A 41 0.59 -16.63 1.85
N ALA A 42 0.68 -15.32 2.04
CA ALA A 42 1.80 -14.68 2.71
C ALA A 42 1.89 -15.20 4.16
N TRP A 43 0.78 -15.14 4.90
CA TRP A 43 0.72 -15.66 6.28
C TRP A 43 1.06 -17.14 6.38
N ALA A 44 0.52 -17.97 5.48
CA ALA A 44 0.80 -19.41 5.45
C ALA A 44 2.29 -19.73 5.19
N ARG A 45 2.99 -18.86 4.47
CA ARG A 45 4.40 -19.04 4.09
C ARG A 45 5.38 -18.27 4.97
N SER A 46 4.89 -17.36 5.82
CA SER A 46 5.67 -16.65 6.84
C SER A 46 5.17 -17.03 8.24
N VAL A 47 4.31 -16.22 8.85
CA VAL A 47 3.91 -16.29 10.27
C VAL A 47 3.44 -17.68 10.70
N LEU A 48 2.67 -18.36 9.84
CA LEU A 48 2.08 -19.67 10.14
C LEU A 48 2.95 -20.84 9.66
N ARG A 49 4.13 -20.58 9.10
CA ARG A 49 5.09 -21.63 8.76
C ARG A 49 5.52 -22.31 10.06
N PRO A 50 5.59 -23.65 10.11
CA PRO A 50 5.85 -24.37 11.36
C PRO A 50 7.12 -23.92 12.08
N ALA A 51 8.23 -23.70 11.37
CA ALA A 51 9.48 -23.24 11.96
C ALA A 51 9.38 -21.83 12.57
N GLU A 52 8.65 -20.92 11.94
CA GLU A 52 8.41 -19.56 12.46
C GLU A 52 7.52 -19.62 13.70
N ALA A 53 6.31 -20.19 13.57
CA ALA A 53 5.33 -20.23 14.64
C ALA A 53 5.86 -20.96 15.88
N CYS A 54 6.51 -22.10 15.69
CA CYS A 54 7.10 -22.85 16.81
C CYS A 54 8.33 -22.16 17.39
N GLY A 55 9.18 -21.55 16.55
CA GLY A 55 10.33 -20.77 17.02
C GLY A 55 9.91 -19.61 17.91
N LEU A 56 8.81 -18.92 17.57
CA LEU A 56 8.24 -17.84 18.36
C LEU A 56 7.65 -18.33 19.69
N LEU A 57 6.89 -19.44 19.68
CA LEU A 57 6.13 -19.90 20.85
C LEU A 57 6.93 -20.77 21.82
N LEU A 58 7.82 -21.61 21.30
CA LEU A 58 8.54 -22.65 22.06
C LEU A 58 10.05 -22.42 22.08
N GLY A 59 10.54 -21.39 21.38
CA GLY A 59 11.94 -21.01 21.36
C GLY A 59 12.79 -21.80 20.35
N PRO A 60 14.11 -21.60 20.37
CA PRO A 60 15.03 -22.02 19.31
C PRO A 60 15.20 -23.53 19.16
N SER A 61 14.78 -24.32 20.16
CA SER A 61 14.80 -25.79 20.08
C SER A 61 13.71 -26.35 19.17
N CYS A 62 12.67 -25.56 18.86
CA CYS A 62 11.52 -25.99 18.04
C CYS A 62 11.49 -25.32 16.67
N GLY A 63 12.15 -24.17 16.51
CA GLY A 63 12.19 -23.44 15.24
C GLY A 63 13.01 -22.15 15.31
N HIS A 64 12.85 -21.28 14.32
CA HIS A 64 13.50 -19.98 14.26
C HIS A 64 12.49 -18.95 13.78
N TRP A 65 12.38 -17.83 14.50
CA TRP A 65 11.52 -16.72 14.13
C TRP A 65 12.38 -15.59 13.57
N ASP A 66 12.26 -15.30 12.27
CA ASP A 66 13.06 -14.28 11.58
C ASP A 66 12.24 -13.21 10.84
N ILE A 67 10.91 -13.23 11.00
CA ILE A 67 10.03 -12.23 10.38
C ILE A 67 10.40 -10.83 10.88
N TYR A 68 10.85 -9.99 9.92
CA TYR A 68 11.40 -8.65 10.14
C TYR A 68 12.69 -8.60 10.99
N ALA A 69 13.46 -9.70 11.05
CA ALA A 69 14.76 -9.70 11.68
C ALA A 69 15.72 -8.70 11.00
N PRO A 70 16.65 -8.09 11.78
CA PRO A 70 17.65 -7.20 11.22
C PRO A 70 18.55 -7.97 10.24
N TRP A 71 18.84 -7.34 9.11
CA TRP A 71 19.75 -7.83 8.10
C TRP A 71 20.75 -6.72 7.75
N ASN A 72 21.94 -7.11 7.33
CA ASN A 72 23.02 -6.20 6.96
C ASN A 72 23.47 -6.44 5.51
N VAL A 73 24.00 -5.39 4.88
CA VAL A 73 24.69 -5.47 3.58
C VAL A 73 26.18 -5.37 3.81
N THR A 74 26.92 -6.33 3.29
CA THR A 74 28.39 -6.28 3.27
C THR A 74 28.85 -5.50 2.05
N PHE A 75 29.60 -4.41 2.28
CA PHE A 75 30.22 -3.66 1.19
C PHE A 75 31.47 -4.39 0.66
N PRO A 76 31.82 -4.18 -0.63
CA PRO A 76 33.07 -4.70 -1.17
C PRO A 76 34.28 -4.27 -0.32
N PRO A 77 35.31 -5.13 -0.19
CA PRO A 77 36.51 -4.77 0.53
C PRO A 77 37.24 -3.64 -0.22
N GLY A 78 37.53 -2.56 0.50
CA GLY A 78 38.26 -1.41 -0.05
C GLY A 78 38.08 -0.18 0.84
N PRO A 79 39.06 0.72 0.91
CA PRO A 79 38.89 1.95 1.65
C PRO A 79 37.81 2.81 0.98
N GLN A 80 36.94 3.40 1.78
CA GLN A 80 36.02 4.43 1.29
C GLN A 80 36.86 5.57 0.68
N PRO A 81 36.61 5.96 -0.57
CA PRO A 81 37.31 7.09 -1.17
C PRO A 81 37.12 8.35 -0.32
N PRO A 82 38.12 9.24 -0.23
CA PRO A 82 37.97 10.51 0.48
C PRO A 82 36.76 11.27 -0.06
N VAL A 83 35.90 11.75 0.85
CA VAL A 83 34.73 12.53 0.49
C VAL A 83 35.18 13.83 -0.15
N ARG A 84 34.84 14.03 -1.43
CA ARG A 84 35.10 15.26 -2.18
C ARG A 84 33.77 15.93 -2.49
N PRO A 85 33.47 17.11 -1.90
CA PRO A 85 32.28 17.86 -2.24
C PRO A 85 32.24 18.19 -3.75
N PRO A 86 31.05 18.18 -4.38
CA PRO A 86 30.92 18.67 -5.76
C PRO A 86 31.40 20.11 -5.86
N GLN A 87 32.28 20.40 -6.82
CA GLN A 87 32.71 21.77 -7.10
C GLN A 87 31.67 22.47 -8.00
N PRO A 88 31.45 23.79 -7.82
CA PRO A 88 30.59 24.55 -8.74
C PRO A 88 31.08 24.43 -10.19
N PRO A 89 30.15 24.32 -11.16
CA PRO A 89 30.54 24.31 -12.56
C PRO A 89 31.20 25.65 -12.96
N PRO A 90 32.25 25.64 -13.80
CA PRO A 90 32.88 26.87 -14.27
C PRO A 90 31.92 27.73 -15.11
N PRO A 91 32.19 29.04 -15.25
CA PRO A 91 31.41 29.89 -16.13
C PRO A 91 31.33 29.32 -17.56
N GLY A 92 30.11 29.20 -18.10
CA GLY A 92 29.88 28.66 -19.44
C GLY A 92 29.85 27.12 -19.54
N ALA A 93 29.92 26.40 -18.42
CA ALA A 93 29.80 24.94 -18.44
C ALA A 93 28.44 24.48 -19.03
N PRO A 94 28.42 23.37 -19.79
CA PRO A 94 27.18 22.87 -20.38
C PRO A 94 26.22 22.37 -19.30
N THR A 95 24.97 22.82 -19.37
CA THR A 95 23.89 22.35 -18.48
C THR A 95 23.05 21.28 -19.17
N LYS A 96 22.61 20.27 -18.43
CA LYS A 96 21.57 19.33 -18.87
C LYS A 96 20.25 19.71 -18.21
N ARG A 97 19.16 19.68 -18.97
CA ARG A 97 17.80 19.86 -18.45
C ARG A 97 17.14 18.49 -18.42
N ILE A 98 16.68 18.07 -17.25
CA ILE A 98 16.06 16.77 -17.06
C ILE A 98 14.61 17.03 -16.65
N LEU A 99 13.66 16.53 -17.45
CA LEU A 99 12.27 16.46 -17.05
C LEU A 99 12.09 15.24 -16.14
N PHE A 100 11.49 15.45 -14.97
CA PHE A 100 11.16 14.37 -14.04
C PHE A 100 9.69 14.50 -13.64
N LEU A 101 8.86 13.60 -14.16
CA LEU A 101 7.44 13.50 -13.84
C LEU A 101 7.22 12.24 -13.00
N THR A 102 6.48 12.37 -11.91
CA THR A 102 6.14 11.27 -11.01
C THR A 102 4.69 11.42 -10.53
N ASP A 103 4.11 10.31 -10.07
CA ASP A 103 2.81 10.30 -9.39
C ASP A 103 1.64 10.89 -10.21
N LEU A 104 1.65 10.67 -11.54
CA LEU A 104 0.60 11.17 -12.43
C LEU A 104 -0.80 10.66 -12.04
N HIS A 105 -0.89 9.44 -11.49
CA HIS A 105 -2.12 8.81 -10.99
C HIS A 105 -3.36 9.07 -11.86
N TRP A 106 -3.25 8.77 -13.16
CA TRP A 106 -4.35 8.98 -14.10
C TRP A 106 -5.59 8.17 -13.70
N ASP A 107 -6.70 8.87 -13.52
CA ASP A 107 -7.99 8.29 -13.18
C ASP A 107 -8.93 8.28 -14.39
N HIS A 108 -9.09 7.10 -15.00
CA HIS A 108 -9.98 6.90 -16.15
C HIS A 108 -11.46 7.16 -15.82
N ARG A 109 -11.83 7.17 -14.55
CA ARG A 109 -13.22 7.38 -14.09
C ARG A 109 -13.44 8.78 -13.54
N TYR A 110 -12.44 9.66 -13.61
CA TYR A 110 -12.60 11.05 -13.21
C TYR A 110 -13.78 11.67 -13.96
N THR A 111 -14.71 12.26 -13.22
CA THR A 111 -15.93 12.86 -13.77
C THR A 111 -16.06 14.29 -13.26
N PRO A 112 -15.96 15.31 -14.12
CA PRO A 112 -16.12 16.71 -13.72
C PRO A 112 -17.46 16.96 -13.00
N GLY A 113 -17.43 17.76 -11.93
CA GLY A 113 -18.62 18.11 -11.15
C GLY A 113 -19.18 17.01 -10.23
N SER A 114 -18.50 15.85 -10.15
CA SER A 114 -18.85 14.80 -9.18
C SER A 114 -18.43 15.18 -7.75
N GLU A 115 -18.96 14.43 -6.77
CA GLU A 115 -18.67 14.65 -5.35
C GLU A 115 -17.17 14.52 -5.05
N VAL A 116 -16.63 15.52 -4.36
CA VAL A 116 -15.22 15.59 -3.96
C VAL A 116 -15.01 15.01 -2.56
N ALA A 117 -16.04 15.07 -1.70
CA ALA A 117 -16.03 14.63 -0.31
C ALA A 117 -16.98 13.44 -0.11
N CYS A 118 -16.70 12.35 -0.81
CA CYS A 118 -17.43 11.09 -0.70
C CYS A 118 -16.84 10.19 0.41
N PRO A 119 -17.58 9.19 0.91
CA PRO A 119 -17.11 8.28 1.96
C PRO A 119 -16.18 7.16 1.47
N ASP A 120 -15.75 7.19 0.21
CA ASP A 120 -14.82 6.21 -0.37
C ASP A 120 -13.36 6.67 -0.26
N PRO A 121 -12.39 5.74 -0.35
CA PRO A 121 -10.97 6.11 -0.38
C PRO A 121 -10.56 6.94 -1.61
N LEU A 122 -11.38 7.02 -2.65
CA LEU A 122 -11.14 7.86 -3.82
C LEU A 122 -12.47 8.37 -4.40
N CYS A 123 -12.59 9.70 -4.48
CA CYS A 123 -13.78 10.42 -4.95
C CYS A 123 -13.57 11.00 -6.36
N CYS A 124 -14.36 12.00 -6.75
CA CYS A 124 -14.30 12.64 -8.07
C CYS A 124 -14.64 11.69 -9.24
N ARG A 125 -15.42 10.64 -8.98
CA ARG A 125 -15.86 9.63 -9.95
C ARG A 125 -17.39 9.53 -9.99
N SER A 126 -17.94 9.16 -11.14
CA SER A 126 -19.35 8.80 -11.27
C SER A 126 -19.68 7.54 -10.45
N GLY A 127 -20.71 7.60 -9.61
CA GLY A 127 -21.18 6.47 -8.78
C GLY A 127 -20.65 6.42 -7.33
N ALA A 128 -19.83 7.37 -6.90
CA ALA A 128 -19.66 7.64 -5.47
C ALA A 128 -21.02 8.12 -4.94
N ALA A 129 -21.61 7.39 -3.98
CA ALA A 129 -22.98 7.63 -3.56
C ALA A 129 -23.18 9.10 -3.17
N THR A 130 -24.12 9.78 -3.81
CA THR A 130 -24.57 11.13 -3.46
C THR A 130 -25.40 11.06 -2.17
N PRO A 131 -24.95 11.63 -1.04
CA PRO A 131 -25.92 12.17 -0.10
C PRO A 131 -26.48 13.43 -0.74
N GLN A 132 -27.78 13.45 -1.05
CA GLN A 132 -28.41 14.68 -1.50
C GLN A 132 -28.37 15.74 -0.39
N ARG A 133 -27.67 16.84 -0.73
CA ARG A 133 -27.85 18.25 -0.36
C ARG A 133 -27.39 18.77 1.02
N GLY A 134 -26.42 19.69 0.95
CA GLY A 134 -26.46 20.94 1.72
C GLY A 134 -25.12 21.68 1.98
N GLY A 135 -24.59 22.42 0.99
CA GLY A 135 -23.90 23.70 1.25
C GLY A 135 -22.37 23.81 1.06
N GLY A 136 -21.96 24.59 0.04
CA GLY A 136 -20.65 25.24 -0.10
C GLY A 136 -19.65 24.41 -0.91
N GLY A 137 -19.39 24.63 -2.21
CA GLY A 137 -19.12 25.90 -2.87
C GLY A 137 -17.61 25.99 -3.14
N GLY A 138 -17.19 25.78 -4.39
CA GLY A 138 -15.78 25.83 -4.76
C GLY A 138 -15.48 25.62 -6.24
N GLY A 139 -16.35 26.14 -7.12
CA GLY A 139 -15.97 26.40 -8.50
C GLY A 139 -15.12 27.68 -8.54
N GLY A 140 -13.93 27.58 -9.10
CA GLY A 140 -13.06 28.72 -9.37
C GLY A 140 -12.29 28.47 -10.66
N GLY A 141 -13.01 28.55 -11.79
CA GLY A 141 -12.40 28.76 -13.09
C GLY A 141 -12.16 30.25 -13.29
N GLY A 142 -10.90 30.59 -13.59
CA GLY A 142 -10.39 31.88 -14.03
C GLY A 142 -9.02 31.65 -14.62
#